data_AF-A0A9P3B1B3-F1
#
_entry.id   AF-A0A9P3B1B3-F1
#
_cell.length_a   1.000
_cell.length_b   1.000
_cell.length_c   1.000
_cell.angle_alpha   90.00
_cell.angle_beta   90.00
_cell.angle_gamma   90.00
#
_symmetry.space_group_name_H-M   'P 1'
#
loop_
_entity.id
_entity.type
_entity.pdbx_description
1 polymer ?
#
loop_
_entity_poly.entity_id
_entity_poly.type
_entity_poly.pdbx_seq_one_letter_code
_entity_poly.pdbx_strand_id
1 'polypeptide(L)' 'MARYMLDTNMCIYLMKQQPVSVVRRFAECYVGDVVISAITYAELEVLTTLVDFLREQNRAAPASDAL' A
#
# COMPACT_ATOMS: atom_id res chain seq x y z
N MET A 1 -2.24 -21.08 11.91
CA MET A 1 -3.33 -20.99 10.91
C MET A 1 -3.56 -19.51 10.66
N ALA A 2 -3.78 -19.10 9.40
CA ALA A 2 -3.98 -17.69 9.09
C ALA A 2 -5.12 -17.09 9.93
N ARG A 3 -4.83 -15.98 10.60
CA ARG A 3 -5.75 -15.26 11.48
C ARG A 3 -6.39 -14.07 10.78
N TYR A 4 -5.66 -13.45 9.84
CA TYR A 4 -6.12 -12.28 9.09
C TYR A 4 -5.84 -12.46 7.60
N MET A 5 -6.78 -12.02 6.79
CA MET A 5 -6.63 -11.85 5.36
C MET A 5 -6.76 -10.36 5.06
N LEU A 6 -5.72 -9.74 4.50
CA LEU A 6 -5.74 -8.30 4.20
C LEU A 6 -6.30 -8.06 2.80
N ASP A 7 -7.03 -6.95 2.67
CA ASP A 7 -7.38 -6.36 1.39
C ASP A 7 -6.28 -5.38 0.93
N THR A 8 -6.47 -4.82 -0.26
CA THR A 8 -5.52 -3.92 -0.90
C THR A 8 -5.36 -2.62 -0.13
N ASN A 9 -6.45 -2.06 0.41
CA ASN A 9 -6.42 -0.84 1.20
C ASN A 9 -5.59 -1.00 2.48
N MET A 10 -5.78 -2.12 3.18
CA MET A 10 -5.06 -2.43 4.40
C MET A 10 -3.56 -2.60 4.15
N CYS A 11 -3.18 -3.25 3.05
CA CYS A 11 -1.79 -3.30 2.62
C CYS A 11 -1.20 -1.91 2.36
N ILE A 12 -1.94 -1.03 1.66
CA ILE A 12 -1.52 0.36 1.40
C ILE A 12 -1.33 1.14 2.71
N TYR A 13 -2.23 0.99 3.68
CA TYR A 13 -2.14 1.64 4.99
C TYR A 13 -0.90 1.20 5.77
N LEU A 14 -0.59 -0.10 5.76
CA LEU A 14 0.64 -0.63 6.36
C LEU A 14 1.89 -0.08 5.66
N MET A 15 1.91 -0.01 4.33
CA MET A 15 3.02 0.58 3.57
C MET A 15 3.22 2.07 3.88
N LYS A 16 2.13 2.81 4.08
CA LYS A 16 2.14 4.24 4.48
C LYS A 16 2.42 4.45 5.98
N GLN A 17 2.54 3.37 6.75
CA GLN A 17 2.68 3.38 8.21
C GLN A 17 1.57 4.16 8.94
N GLN A 18 0.36 4.20 8.37
CA GLN A 18 -0.76 4.96 8.94
C GLN A 18 -2.09 4.20 8.80
N PRO A 19 -2.89 4.10 9.88
CA PRO A 19 -2.66 4.64 11.22
C PRO A 19 -1.67 3.81 12.05
N VAL A 20 -0.90 4.45 12.94
CA VAL A 20 0.15 3.80 13.75
C VAL A 20 -0.38 2.64 14.61
N SER A 21 -1.62 2.74 15.09
CA SER A 21 -2.29 1.67 15.87
C SER A 21 -2.37 0.36 15.09
N VAL A 22 -2.66 0.44 13.80
CA VAL A 22 -2.75 -0.71 12.90
C VAL A 22 -1.37 -1.33 12.66
N VAL A 23 -0.34 -0.49 12.44
CA VAL A 23 1.04 -0.96 12.26
C VAL A 23 1.53 -1.72 13.49
N ARG A 24 1.27 -1.19 14.71
CA ARG A 24 1.62 -1.88 15.96
C ARG A 24 0.93 -3.24 16.07
N ARG A 25 -0.36 -3.28 15.77
CA ARG A 25 -1.14 -4.52 15.84
C ARG A 25 -0.70 -5.56 14.81
N PHE A 26 -0.26 -5.12 13.64
CA PHE A 26 0.32 -5.98 12.60
C PHE A 26 1.70 -6.51 13.01
N ALA A 27 2.52 -5.69 13.66
CA ALA A 27 3.86 -6.09 14.15
C ALA A 27 3.82 -7.20 15.23
N GLU A 28 2.67 -7.38 15.89
CA GLU A 28 2.44 -8.48 16.84
C GLU A 28 2.10 -9.82 16.16
N CYS A 29 1.89 -9.84 14.85
CA CYS A 29 1.55 -11.06 14.11
C CYS A 29 2.81 -11.84 13.73
N TYR A 30 2.74 -13.16 13.80
CA TYR A 30 3.80 -14.05 13.32
C TYR A 30 3.68 -14.31 11.82
N VAL A 31 4.77 -14.78 11.20
CA VAL A 31 4.73 -15.24 9.81
C VAL A 31 3.70 -16.35 9.68
N GLY A 32 2.77 -16.18 8.73
CA GLY A 32 1.65 -17.10 8.52
C GLY A 32 0.36 -16.76 9.29
N ASP A 33 0.38 -15.79 10.20
CA ASP A 33 -0.85 -15.25 10.80
C ASP A 33 -1.60 -14.32 9.85
N VAL A 34 -0.88 -13.69 8.92
CA VAL A 34 -1.44 -12.76 7.96
C VAL A 34 -1.17 -13.23 6.55
N VAL A 35 -2.22 -13.24 5.74
CA VAL A 35 -2.17 -13.61 4.33
C VAL A 35 -2.84 -12.53 3.48
N ILE A 36 -2.57 -12.56 2.18
CA ILE A 36 -3.29 -11.79 1.18
C ILE A 36 -3.74 -12.73 0.07
N SER A 37 -4.79 -12.35 -0.67
CA SER A 37 -5.17 -13.11 -1.87
C SER A 37 -4.18 -12.86 -3.01
N ALA A 38 -4.14 -13.77 -3.99
CA ALA A 38 -3.43 -13.52 -5.25
C ALA A 38 -3.99 -12.31 -6.02
N ILE A 39 -5.28 -11.99 -5.85
CA ILE A 39 -5.92 -10.82 -6.46
C ILE A 39 -5.37 -9.53 -5.82
N THR A 40 -5.35 -9.46 -4.49
CA THR A 40 -4.76 -8.35 -3.72
C THR A 40 -3.30 -8.13 -4.09
N TYR A 41 -2.54 -9.22 -4.29
CA TYR A 41 -1.17 -9.13 -4.76
C TYR A 41 -1.07 -8.49 -6.15
N ALA A 42 -1.86 -8.96 -7.12
CA ALA A 42 -1.88 -8.40 -8.48
C ALA A 42 -2.32 -6.92 -8.50
N GLU A 43 -3.31 -6.54 -7.69
CA GLU A 43 -3.75 -5.15 -7.56
C GLU A 43 -2.63 -4.25 -7.03
N LEU A 44 -1.85 -4.70 -6.04
CA LEU A 44 -0.73 -3.93 -5.51
C LEU A 44 0.37 -3.72 -6.56
N GLU A 45 0.72 -4.73 -7.35
CA GLU A 45 1.71 -4.60 -8.43
C GLU A 45 1.26 -3.62 -9.52
N VAL A 46 -0.01 -3.68 -9.92
CA VAL A 46 -0.57 -2.75 -10.91
C VAL A 46 -0.63 -1.34 -10.34
N LEU A 47 -1.06 -1.18 -9.09
CA LEU A 47 -1.17 0.11 -8.44
C LEU A 47 0.17 0.80 -8.28
N THR A 48 1.23 0.09 -7.84
CA THR A 48 2.57 0.68 -7.72
C THR A 48 3.09 1.15 -9.07
N THR A 49 2.93 0.34 -10.11
CA THR A 49 3.33 0.69 -11.49
C THR A 49 2.60 1.95 -11.98
N LEU A 50 1.28 2.03 -11.78
CA LEU A 50 0.49 3.18 -12.18
C LEU A 50 0.87 4.44 -11.39
N VAL A 51 1.08 4.33 -10.08
CA VAL A 51 1.48 5.45 -9.23
C VAL A 51 2.83 6.01 -9.69
N ASP A 52 3.79 5.16 -10.05
CA ASP A 52 5.09 5.61 -10.54
C ASP A 52 4.98 6.30 -11.91
N PHE A 53 4.14 5.79 -12.81
CA PHE A 53 3.83 6.47 -14.06
C PHE A 53 3.21 7.86 -13.84
N LEU A 54 2.21 7.95 -12.96
CA LEU A 54 1.54 9.22 -12.65
C LEU A 54 2.48 10.21 -11.95
N ARG A 55 3.38 9.73 -11.08
CA ARG A 55 4.41 10.55 -10.46
C ARG A 55 5.34 11.17 -11.50
N GLU A 56 5.75 10.40 -12.50
CA GLU A 56 6.61 10.91 -13.56
C GLU A 56 5.89 11.95 -14.42
N GLN A 57 4.62 11.71 -14.79
CA GLN A 57 3.83 12.71 -15.51
C GLN A 57 3.62 14.00 -14.72
N ASN A 58 3.27 13.89 -13.42
CA ASN A 58 3.10 15.05 -12.55
C ASN A 58 4.41 15.80 -12.28
N ARG A 59 5.56 15.11 -12.37
CA ARG A 59 6.89 15.72 -12.24
C ARG A 59 7.31 16.48 -13.50
N ALA A 60 6.86 16.04 -14.67
CA ALA A 60 7.12 16.69 -15.96
C ALA A 60 6.23 17.92 -16.23
N ALA A 61 5.13 18.09 -15.48
CA ALA A 61 4.36 19.33 -15.50
C ALA A 61 5.08 20.40 -14.64
N PRO A 62 5.51 21.55 -15.21
CA PRO A 62 6.03 22.63 -14.39
C PRO A 62 4.92 23.09 -13.43
N ALA A 63 5.27 23.35 -12.18
CA ALA A 63 4.38 24.01 -11.23
C ALA A 63 4.03 25.41 -11.78
N SER A 64 2.98 25.51 -12.60
CA SER A 64 2.29 26.77 -12.84
C SER A 64 1.65 27.16 -11.51
N ASP A 65 2.01 28.33 -11.00
CA ASP A 65 1.50 28.97 -9.78
C ASP A 65 2.28 28.72 -8.48
N ALA A 66 3.58 29.02 -8.51
CA ALA A 66 4.20 29.72 -7.39
C ALA A 66 4.22 31.22 -7.70
N LEU A 67 3.06 31.86 -7.54
CA LEU A 67 2.86 33.32 -7.53
C LEU A 67 2.39 33.73 -6.13
#